data_AF-A0A1H0VUS9-F1
#
_entry.id   AF-A0A1H0VUS9-F1
#
_cell.length_a   1.000
_cell.length_b   1.000
_cell.length_c   1.000
_cell.angle_alpha   90.00
_cell.angle_beta   90.00
_cell.angle_gamma   90.00
#
_symmetry.space_group_name_H-M   'P 1'
#
loop_
_entity.id
_entity.type
_entity.pdbx_description
1 polymer ?
#
loop_
_entity_poly.entity_id
_entity_poly.type
_entity_poly.pdbx_seq_one_letter_code
_entity_poly.pdbx_strand_id
1 'polypeptide(L)' 'MRDLSQATFYNWKAKYGGMEASDIKKLKDIETENKKLKNIYANFSLEHQILKDIIEKKL' A
#
# COMPACT_ATOMS: atom_id res chain seq x y z
N MET A 1 14.75 4.36 43.62
CA MET A 1 14.81 3.51 42.42
C MET A 1 13.51 3.66 41.62
N ARG A 2 13.28 4.79 40.95
CA ARG A 2 12.12 4.99 40.04
C ARG A 2 12.45 5.78 38.75
N ASP A 3 13.65 6.34 38.63
CA ASP A 3 13.99 7.22 37.49
C ASP A 3 14.46 6.49 36.23
N LEU A 4 14.92 5.24 36.35
CA LEU A 4 15.33 4.42 35.20
C LEU A 4 14.13 4.03 34.32
N SER A 5 12.97 3.73 34.91
CA SER A 5 11.81 3.23 34.17
C SER A 5 11.18 4.27 33.24
N GLN A 6 11.06 5.53 33.69
CA GLN A 6 10.49 6.59 32.85
C GLN A 6 11.43 6.98 31.71
N ALA A 7 12.73 7.13 31.99
CA ALA A 7 13.73 7.44 30.96
C ALA A 7 13.79 6.32 29.89
N THR A 8 13.75 5.05 30.32
CA THR A 8 13.67 3.92 29.40
C THR A 8 12.38 3.95 28.59
N PHE A 9 11.23 4.22 29.21
CA PHE A 9 9.94 4.31 28.50
C PHE A 9 9.94 5.41 27.43
N TYR A 10 10.42 6.61 27.76
CA TYR A 10 10.51 7.71 26.79
C TYR A 10 11.49 7.41 25.65
N ASN A 11 12.62 6.75 25.93
CA ASN A 11 13.55 6.32 24.89
C ASN A 11 12.95 5.29 23.95
N TRP A 12 12.19 4.31 24.47
CA TRP A 12 11.48 3.33 23.64
C TRP A 12 10.39 4.01 22.80
N LYS A 13 9.62 4.91 23.40
CA LYS A 13 8.58 5.68 22.69
C LYS A 13 9.18 6.57 21.59
N ALA A 14 10.31 7.22 21.84
CA ALA A 14 11.01 8.03 20.85
C ALA A 14 11.59 7.19 19.71
N LYS A 15 12.16 6.02 20.03
CA LYS A 15 12.81 5.13 19.05
C LYS A 15 11.80 4.37 18.17
N TYR A 16 10.69 3.92 18.74
CA TYR A 16 9.75 3.02 18.06
C TYR A 16 8.40 3.67 17.75
N GLY A 17 7.95 4.68 18.50
CA GLY A 17 6.64 5.31 18.28
C GLY A 17 6.53 6.07 16.95
N GLY A 18 7.64 6.62 16.44
CA GLY A 18 7.69 7.22 15.10
C GLY A 18 7.84 6.18 13.97
N MET A 19 8.49 5.07 14.26
CA MET A 19 8.71 3.96 13.32
C MET A 19 7.37 3.30 12.98
N GLU A 20 6.58 2.92 14.00
CA GLU A 20 5.26 2.31 13.81
C GLU A 20 4.31 3.19 13.00
N ALA A 21 4.26 4.49 13.30
CA ALA A 21 3.42 5.43 12.55
C ALA A 21 3.88 5.58 11.09
N SER A 22 5.19 5.60 10.84
CA SER A 22 5.76 5.70 9.49
C SER A 22 5.53 4.43 8.67
N ASP A 23 5.58 3.26 9.31
CA ASP A 23 5.36 1.97 8.65
C ASP A 23 3.89 1.76 8.31
N ILE A 24 2.96 2.15 9.20
CA ILE A 24 1.52 2.17 8.90
C ILE A 24 1.22 3.12 7.72
N LYS A 25 1.88 4.28 7.65
CA LYS A 25 1.71 5.21 6.53
C LYS A 25 2.18 4.57 5.22
N LYS A 26 3.38 3.99 5.19
CA LYS A 26 3.90 3.28 4.01
C LYS A 26 2.99 2.14 3.58
N LEU A 27 2.44 1.37 4.51
CA LEU A 27 1.49 0.30 4.22
C LEU A 27 0.23 0.84 3.52
N LYS A 28 -0.37 1.91 4.05
CA LYS A 28 -1.54 2.56 3.43
C LYS A 28 -1.25 3.10 2.03
N ASP A 29 -0.07 3.69 1.84
CA ASP A 29 0.37 4.21 0.54
C ASP A 29 0.51 3.06 -0.48
N ILE A 30 1.13 1.94 -0.08
CA ILE A 30 1.26 0.74 -0.91
C ILE A 30 -0.10 0.11 -1.24
N GLU A 31 -1.00 0.00 -0.26
CA GLU A 31 -2.36 -0.50 -0.48
C GLU A 31 -3.14 0.35 -1.48
N THR A 32 -2.98 1.67 -1.38
CA THR A 32 -3.62 2.62 -2.30
C THR A 32 -3.09 2.47 -3.72
N GLU A 33 -1.77 2.40 -3.89
CA GLU A 33 -1.16 2.23 -5.20
C GLU A 33 -1.52 0.86 -5.81
N ASN A 34 -1.52 -0.20 -5.01
CA ASN A 34 -1.93 -1.53 -5.47
C ASN A 34 -3.40 -1.54 -5.94
N LYS A 35 -4.30 -0.86 -5.22
CA LYS A 35 -5.70 -0.71 -5.65
C LYS A 35 -5.80 0.03 -6.98
N LYS A 36 -5.04 1.11 -7.15
CA LYS A 36 -4.99 1.88 -8.40
C LYS A 36 -4.47 1.04 -9.57
N LEU A 37 -3.37 0.32 -9.37
CA LEU A 37 -2.78 -0.57 -10.38
C LEU A 37 -3.75 -1.67 -10.80
N LYS A 38 -4.44 -2.31 -9.85
CA LYS A 38 -5.45 -3.33 -10.14
C LYS A 38 -6.60 -2.78 -10.99
N ASN A 39 -7.09 -1.58 -10.67
CA ASN A 39 -8.15 -0.94 -11.46
C ASN A 39 -7.69 -0.65 -12.89
N ILE A 40 -6.49 -0.11 -13.07
CA ILE A 40 -5.94 0.18 -14.40
C ILE A 40 -5.77 -1.12 -15.19
N TYR A 41 -5.22 -2.16 -14.57
CA TYR A 41 -5.04 -3.45 -15.21
C TYR A 41 -6.36 -4.09 -15.62
N ALA A 42 -7.39 -4.05 -14.76
CA ALA A 42 -8.71 -4.57 -15.09
C ALA A 42 -9.30 -3.84 -16.31
N ASN A 43 -9.27 -2.51 -16.32
CA ASN A 43 -9.76 -1.72 -17.45
C ASN A 43 -9.01 -2.04 -18.74
N PHE A 44 -7.68 -2.06 -18.69
CA PHE A 44 -6.83 -2.39 -19.83
C PHE A 44 -7.09 -3.81 -20.34
N SER A 45 -7.23 -4.78 -19.44
CA SER A 45 -7.55 -6.16 -19.82
C SER A 45 -8.94 -6.28 -20.47
N LEU A 46 -9.92 -5.50 -20.02
CA LEU A 46 -11.26 -5.47 -20.63
C LEU A 46 -11.19 -4.85 -22.03
N GLU A 47 -10.52 -3.72 -22.21
CA GLU A 47 -10.31 -3.10 -23.52
C GLU A 47 -9.59 -4.06 -24.50
N HIS A 48 -8.57 -4.76 -24.01
CA HIS A 48 -7.83 -5.75 -24.79
C HIS A 48 -8.70 -6.94 -25.20
N GLN A 49 -9.56 -7.43 -24.31
CA GLN A 49 -10.51 -8.50 -24.63
C GLN A 49 -11.52 -8.04 -25.68
N ILE A 50 -12.12 -6.86 -25.51
CA ILE A 50 -13.06 -6.29 -26.48
C ILE A 50 -12.40 -6.15 -27.86
N LEU A 51 -11.16 -5.66 -27.91
CA LEU A 51 -10.45 -5.50 -29.16
C LEU A 51 -10.19 -6.84 -29.86
N LYS A 52 -9.79 -7.87 -29.09
CA LYS A 52 -9.63 -9.23 -29.61
C LYS A 52 -10.94 -9.79 -30.17
N ASP A 53 -12.03 -9.67 -29.42
CA ASP A 53 -13.36 -10.15 -29.84
C ASP A 53 -13.82 -9.48 -31.14
N ILE A 54 -13.54 -8.18 -31.31
CA ILE A 54 -13.88 -7.45 -32.55
C ILE A 54 -13.06 -7.96 -33.73
N ILE A 55 -11.76 -8.24 -33.52
CA ILE A 55 -10.88 -8.77 -34.57
C ILE A 55 -11.33 -10.18 -34.97
N GLU A 56 -11.61 -11.05 -33.99
CA GLU A 56 -12.08 -12.41 -34.23
C GLU A 56 -13.43 -12.45 -34.98
N LYS A 57 -14.34 -11.52 -34.69
CA LYS A 57 -15.63 -11.42 -35.41
C LYS A 57 -15.51 -10.85 -36.84
N LYS A 58 -14.41 -10.19 -37.17
CA LYS A 58 -14.17 -9.59 -38.49
C LYS A 58 -13.43 -10.53 -39.45
N LEU A 59 -12.78 -11.56 -38.93
CA LEU A 59 -12.15 -12.65 -39.70
C LEU A 59 -13.17 -13.76 -39.97
#